data_AF-A0A1F1ZWF4-F1
#
_entry.id   AF-A0A1F1ZWF4-F1
#
_cell.length_a   1.000
_cell.length_b   1.000
_cell.length_c   1.000
_cell.angle_alpha   90.00
_cell.angle_beta   90.00
_cell.angle_gamma   90.00
#
_symmetry.space_group_name_H-M   'P 1'
#
loop_
_entity.id
_entity.type
_entity.pdbx_description
1 polymer ?
#
loop_
_entity_poly.entity_id
_entity_poly.type
_entity_poly.pdbx_seq_one_letter_code
_entity_poly.pdbx_strand_id
1 'polypeptide(L)'
;MISSIVQAIGLFIATNIDDVVILSLFFARGQGQPGTTRRILVGQYLGFLGILGAAAAAAFGAQILLPEAILPYFGLIPLGLGLWAAWQAWRNRGEDDDDEAQLEGKRVSIWAVAAVTFANGGDNLGVYVPVFVSVSWGAVLAYCIVFLALVAVLVFLAKWISSRKPIAEALERWEDILFPAVLIGLGIVILVSGGAFGL
;
A
#
# COMPACT_ATOMS: atom_id res chain seq x y z
N MET A 1 -17.48 1.77 13.56
CA MET A 1 -16.13 2.07 14.09
C MET A 1 -15.24 0.83 14.13
N ILE A 2 -15.60 -0.25 14.85
CA ILE A 2 -14.77 -1.49 14.88
C ILE A 2 -14.61 -2.12 13.49
N SER A 3 -15.68 -2.19 12.70
CA SER A 3 -15.62 -2.69 11.30
C SER A 3 -14.63 -1.89 10.44
N SER A 4 -14.62 -0.55 10.58
CA SER A 4 -13.73 0.35 9.83
C SER A 4 -12.26 0.20 10.23
N ILE A 5 -11.96 -0.11 11.50
CA ILE A 5 -10.58 -0.35 11.96
C ILE A 5 -10.07 -1.67 11.38
N VAL A 6 -10.87 -2.74 11.41
CA VAL A 6 -10.48 -4.04 10.83
C VAL A 6 -10.26 -3.92 9.32
N GLN A 7 -11.16 -3.21 8.62
CA GLN A 7 -10.98 -2.91 7.20
C GLN A 7 -9.72 -2.08 6.94
N ALA A 8 -9.45 -1.05 7.75
CA ALA A 8 -8.23 -0.26 7.64
C ALA A 8 -6.97 -1.10 7.87
N ILE A 9 -6.95 -1.96 8.90
CA ILE A 9 -5.82 -2.86 9.13
C ILE A 9 -5.62 -3.80 7.95
N GLY A 10 -6.69 -4.45 7.47
CA GLY A 10 -6.60 -5.36 6.33
C GLY A 10 -6.13 -4.65 5.05
N LEU A 11 -6.66 -3.46 4.79
CA LEU A 11 -6.28 -2.64 3.65
C LEU A 11 -4.81 -2.20 3.72
N PHE A 12 -4.37 -1.74 4.88
CA PHE A 12 -2.98 -1.34 5.10
C PHE A 12 -2.03 -2.52 4.89
N ILE A 13 -2.34 -3.69 5.47
CA ILE A 13 -1.50 -4.88 5.31
C ILE A 13 -1.39 -5.28 3.85
N ALA A 14 -2.52 -5.26 3.12
CA ALA A 14 -2.56 -5.69 1.73
C ALA A 14 -1.71 -4.81 0.81
N THR A 15 -1.73 -3.49 1.03
CA THR A 15 -1.03 -2.52 0.18
C THR A 15 0.33 -2.10 0.76
N ASN A 16 0.87 -2.79 1.76
CA ASN A 16 2.18 -2.41 2.31
C ASN A 16 3.02 -3.65 2.58
N ILE A 17 2.67 -4.78 1.99
CA ILE A 17 3.42 -6.03 2.14
C ILE A 17 4.75 -5.95 1.38
N ASP A 18 4.71 -5.35 0.20
CA ASP A 18 5.82 -4.98 -0.69
C ASP A 18 6.78 -3.98 -0.01
N ASP A 19 6.23 -2.97 0.66
CA ASP A 19 6.99 -1.99 1.42
C ASP A 19 7.85 -2.66 2.52
N VAL A 20 7.45 -3.82 3.04
CA VAL A 20 8.27 -4.58 4.00
C VAL A 20 9.59 -5.01 3.38
N VAL A 21 9.58 -5.45 2.12
CA VAL A 21 10.77 -5.90 1.38
C VAL A 21 11.70 -4.70 1.14
N ILE A 22 11.16 -3.62 0.58
CA ILE A 22 11.90 -2.37 0.31
C ILE A 22 12.51 -1.80 1.60
N LEU A 23 11.74 -1.71 2.69
CA LEU A 23 12.22 -1.23 3.97
C LEU A 23 13.30 -2.15 4.55
N SER A 24 13.17 -3.47 4.38
CA SER A 24 14.17 -4.44 4.82
C SER A 24 15.50 -4.24 4.08
N LEU A 25 15.46 -3.96 2.79
CA LEU A 25 16.64 -3.61 1.99
C LEU A 25 17.29 -2.29 2.43
N PHE A 26 16.48 -1.26 2.73
CA PHE A 26 16.99 -0.01 3.32
C PHE A 26 17.70 -0.26 4.66
N PHE A 27 17.14 -1.13 5.51
CA PHE A 27 17.78 -1.53 6.76
C PHE A 27 19.07 -2.30 6.53
N ALA A 28 19.12 -3.22 5.57
CA ALA A 28 20.33 -3.97 5.19
C ALA A 28 21.46 -3.04 4.76
N ARG A 29 21.16 -2.02 3.93
CA ARG A 29 22.15 -1.02 3.47
C ARG A 29 22.57 -0.02 4.55
N GLY A 30 21.68 0.26 5.50
CA GLY A 30 21.92 1.14 6.63
C GLY A 30 22.55 0.46 7.84
N GLN A 31 22.91 -0.83 7.75
CA GLN A 31 23.55 -1.56 8.85
C GLN A 31 24.85 -0.88 9.29
N GLY A 32 25.06 -0.80 10.61
CA GLY A 32 26.23 -0.16 11.21
C GLY A 32 26.21 1.37 11.21
N GLN A 33 25.22 2.03 10.59
CA GLN A 33 25.11 3.49 10.60
C GLN A 33 24.20 3.98 11.74
N PRO A 34 24.66 4.91 12.61
CA PRO A 34 23.82 5.48 13.64
C PRO A 34 22.69 6.31 13.02
N GLY A 35 21.48 6.15 13.56
CA GLY A 35 20.30 6.91 13.12
C GLY A 35 19.56 6.35 11.90
N THR A 36 19.96 5.20 11.33
CA THR A 36 19.27 4.54 10.21
C THR A 36 17.77 4.36 10.46
N THR A 37 17.37 3.79 11.60
CA THR A 37 15.95 3.60 11.93
C THR A 37 15.19 4.93 11.93
N ARG A 38 15.78 6.02 12.45
CA ARG A 38 15.13 7.33 12.47
C ARG A 38 14.98 7.91 11.06
N ARG A 39 16.00 7.76 10.20
CA ARG A 39 15.94 8.24 8.81
C ARG A 39 14.86 7.51 8.01
N ILE A 40 14.80 6.18 8.16
CA ILE A 40 13.80 5.34 7.51
C ILE A 40 12.39 5.68 8.03
N LEU A 41 12.21 5.77 9.35
CA LEU A 41 10.91 6.10 9.94
C LEU A 41 10.39 7.46 9.45
N VAL A 42 11.23 8.51 9.50
CA VAL A 42 10.83 9.85 9.04
C VAL A 42 10.58 9.85 7.53
N GLY A 43 11.42 9.18 6.75
CA GLY A 43 11.23 9.06 5.30
C GLY A 43 9.92 8.36 4.94
N GLN A 44 9.62 7.23 5.58
CA GLN A 44 8.39 6.47 5.38
C GLN A 44 7.18 7.33 5.71
N TYR A 45 7.17 8.04 6.84
CA TYR A 45 6.07 8.95 7.18
C TYR A 45 5.89 10.06 6.15
N LEU A 46 6.97 10.67 5.65
CA LEU A 46 6.89 11.72 4.64
C LEU A 46 6.32 11.20 3.32
N GLY A 47 6.83 10.07 2.82
CA GLY A 47 6.33 9.45 1.59
C GLY A 47 4.86 9.01 1.73
N PHE A 48 4.53 8.36 2.85
CA PHE A 48 3.20 7.84 3.11
C PHE A 48 2.16 8.95 3.35
N LEU A 49 2.54 10.07 4.00
CA LEU A 49 1.69 11.26 4.06
C LEU A 49 1.43 11.84 2.67
N GLY A 50 2.42 11.81 1.78
CA GLY A 50 2.26 12.18 0.37
C GLY A 50 1.21 11.32 -0.34
N ILE A 51 1.29 9.99 -0.17
CA ILE A 51 0.32 9.03 -0.73
C ILE A 51 -1.08 9.29 -0.17
N LEU A 52 -1.23 9.39 1.16
CA LEU A 52 -2.52 9.67 1.80
C LEU A 52 -3.11 11.00 1.33
N GLY A 53 -2.29 12.04 1.23
CA GLY A 53 -2.70 13.35 0.74
C GLY A 53 -3.16 13.30 -0.72
N ALA A 54 -2.40 12.63 -1.59
CA ALA A 54 -2.75 12.44 -2.99
C ALA A 54 -4.04 11.62 -3.14
N ALA A 55 -4.21 10.54 -2.39
CA ALA A 55 -5.39 9.70 -2.43
C ALA A 55 -6.64 10.45 -1.93
N ALA A 56 -6.52 11.19 -0.83
CA ALA A 56 -7.61 12.04 -0.32
C ALA A 56 -7.97 13.16 -1.32
N ALA A 57 -6.98 13.83 -1.90
CA ALA A 57 -7.22 14.86 -2.92
C ALA A 57 -7.90 14.31 -4.17
N ALA A 58 -7.46 13.14 -4.65
CA ALA A 58 -8.07 12.46 -5.79
C ALA A 58 -9.51 12.01 -5.49
N ALA A 59 -9.77 11.45 -4.31
CA ALA A 59 -11.11 11.06 -3.88
C ALA A 59 -12.05 12.28 -3.75
N PHE A 60 -11.57 13.37 -3.17
CA PHE A 60 -12.30 14.64 -3.08
C PHE A 60 -12.63 15.20 -4.47
N GLY A 61 -11.63 15.22 -5.36
CA GLY A 61 -11.81 15.62 -6.75
C GLY A 61 -12.84 14.75 -7.46
N ALA A 62 -12.78 13.43 -7.30
CA ALA A 62 -13.74 12.50 -7.89
C ALA A 62 -15.17 12.76 -7.39
N GLN A 63 -15.36 12.94 -6.07
CA GLN A 63 -16.68 13.22 -5.49
C GLN A 63 -17.28 14.57 -5.95
N ILE A 64 -16.45 15.57 -6.26
CA ILE A 64 -16.93 16.87 -6.73
C ILE A 64 -17.17 16.89 -8.24
N LEU A 65 -16.29 16.24 -9.01
CA LEU A 65 -16.27 16.34 -10.46
C LEU A 65 -17.12 15.29 -11.15
N LEU A 66 -17.38 14.15 -10.50
CA LEU A 66 -18.09 13.02 -11.09
C LEU A 66 -19.50 12.86 -10.51
N PRO A 67 -20.48 12.45 -11.33
CA PRO A 67 -21.79 12.01 -10.85
C PRO A 67 -21.69 10.87 -9.83
N GLU A 68 -22.55 10.90 -8.81
CA GLU A 68 -22.61 9.85 -7.77
C GLU A 68 -22.79 8.44 -8.35
N ALA A 69 -23.50 8.33 -9.48
CA ALA A 69 -23.71 7.07 -10.19
C ALA A 69 -22.41 6.43 -10.73
N ILE A 70 -21.33 7.20 -10.90
CA ILE A 70 -20.03 6.71 -11.39
C ILE A 70 -19.13 6.25 -10.23
N LEU A 71 -19.31 6.77 -9.02
CA LEU A 71 -18.45 6.48 -7.88
C LEU A 71 -18.33 4.97 -7.55
N PRO A 72 -19.41 4.16 -7.60
CA PRO A 72 -19.31 2.71 -7.38
C PRO A 72 -18.38 2.00 -8.37
N TYR A 73 -18.25 2.52 -9.59
CA TYR A 73 -17.41 1.94 -10.64
C TYR A 73 -15.91 2.11 -10.36
N PHE A 74 -15.52 2.91 -9.36
CA PHE A 74 -14.14 2.93 -8.89
C PHE A 74 -13.70 1.55 -8.37
N GLY A 75 -14.63 0.68 -7.96
CA GLY A 75 -14.33 -0.71 -7.63
C GLY A 75 -13.80 -1.54 -8.81
N LEU A 76 -13.99 -1.10 -10.07
CA LEU A 76 -13.37 -1.75 -11.23
C LEU A 76 -11.84 -1.57 -11.24
N ILE A 77 -11.31 -0.49 -10.64
CA ILE A 77 -9.86 -0.23 -10.57
C ILE A 77 -9.15 -1.33 -9.77
N PRO A 78 -9.46 -1.54 -8.47
CA PRO A 78 -8.81 -2.60 -7.70
C PRO A 78 -9.20 -3.98 -8.23
N LEU A 79 -10.41 -4.19 -8.76
CA LEU A 79 -10.77 -5.46 -9.39
C LEU A 79 -9.85 -5.78 -10.58
N GLY A 80 -9.64 -4.81 -11.48
CA GLY A 80 -8.79 -4.95 -12.65
C GLY A 80 -7.32 -5.17 -12.27
N LEU A 81 -6.80 -4.36 -11.33
CA LEU A 81 -5.43 -4.52 -10.81
C LEU A 81 -5.24 -5.89 -10.16
N GLY A 82 -6.21 -6.36 -9.37
CA GLY A 82 -6.14 -7.66 -8.71
C GLY A 82 -6.17 -8.82 -9.70
N LEU A 83 -7.04 -8.76 -10.72
CA LEU A 83 -7.05 -9.76 -11.79
C LEU A 83 -5.76 -9.77 -12.60
N TRP A 84 -5.21 -8.58 -12.89
CA TRP A 84 -3.95 -8.44 -13.62
C TRP A 84 -2.78 -8.99 -12.81
N ALA A 85 -2.68 -8.64 -11.52
CA ALA A 85 -1.64 -9.15 -10.62
C ALA A 85 -1.75 -10.68 -10.45
N ALA A 86 -2.96 -11.23 -10.30
CA ALA A 86 -3.17 -12.68 -10.24
C ALA A 86 -2.72 -13.39 -11.54
N TRP A 87 -2.97 -12.77 -12.69
CA TRP A 87 -2.54 -13.31 -13.99
C TRP A 87 -1.01 -13.26 -14.13
N GLN A 88 -0.39 -12.16 -13.71
CA GLN A 88 1.06 -12.00 -13.73
C GLN A 88 1.74 -13.03 -12.82
N ALA A 89 1.28 -13.17 -11.58
CA ALA A 89 1.80 -14.17 -10.63
C ALA A 89 1.67 -15.61 -11.15
N TRP A 90 0.61 -15.92 -11.91
CA TRP A 90 0.48 -17.21 -12.57
C TRP A 90 1.46 -17.39 -13.74
N ARG A 91 1.71 -16.32 -14.50
CA ARG A 91 2.55 -16.32 -15.71
C ARG A 91 4.06 -16.34 -15.41
N ASN A 92 4.48 -15.63 -14.36
CA ASN A 92 5.88 -15.33 -14.06
C ASN A 92 6.45 -16.10 -12.86
N ARG A 93 5.92 -17.28 -12.53
CA ARG A 93 6.50 -18.15 -11.48
C ARG A 93 7.99 -18.45 -11.75
N GLY A 94 8.89 -17.66 -11.17
CA GLY A 94 10.33 -17.91 -11.17
C GLY A 94 11.27 -16.76 -11.61
N GLU A 95 10.80 -15.52 -11.83
CA GLU A 95 11.64 -14.38 -12.19
C GLU A 95 11.32 -13.15 -11.32
N ASP A 96 11.88 -13.06 -10.10
CA ASP A 96 11.77 -11.85 -9.26
C ASP A 96 13.14 -11.49 -8.67
N ASP A 97 13.68 -10.32 -9.06
CA ASP A 97 14.88 -9.70 -8.48
C ASP A 97 14.92 -8.17 -8.74
N ASP A 98 13.76 -7.50 -8.90
CA ASP A 98 13.69 -6.08 -9.33
C ASP A 98 13.79 -5.07 -8.15
N ASP A 99 13.57 -5.49 -6.90
CA ASP A 99 13.56 -4.59 -5.73
C ASP A 99 14.95 -4.02 -5.38
N GLU A 100 16.02 -4.79 -5.61
CA GLU A 100 17.38 -4.31 -5.39
C GLU A 100 17.76 -3.18 -6.35
N ALA A 101 17.25 -3.24 -7.59
CA ALA A 101 17.45 -2.24 -8.64
C ALA A 101 16.81 -0.89 -8.28
N GLN A 102 15.63 -0.89 -7.63
CA GLN A 102 14.96 0.34 -7.19
C GLN A 102 15.81 1.19 -6.23
N LEU A 103 16.75 0.53 -5.55
CA LEU A 103 17.60 1.15 -4.55
C LEU A 103 19.02 1.46 -5.08
N GLU A 104 19.43 0.96 -6.25
CA GLU A 104 20.79 1.14 -6.77
C GLU A 104 21.26 2.62 -6.72
N GLY A 105 22.47 2.83 -6.19
CA GLY A 105 23.09 4.16 -6.05
C GLY A 105 22.51 5.07 -4.96
N LYS A 106 21.41 4.71 -4.28
CA LYS A 106 20.78 5.56 -3.25
C LYS A 106 21.40 5.32 -1.87
N ARG A 107 21.93 6.38 -1.24
CA ARG A 107 22.33 6.36 0.19
C ARG A 107 21.10 6.42 1.09
N VAL A 108 21.11 5.68 2.21
CA VAL A 108 20.02 5.68 3.20
C VAL A 108 19.87 7.07 3.83
N SER A 109 18.88 7.81 3.33
CA SER A 109 18.55 9.17 3.74
C SER A 109 17.04 9.34 3.81
N ILE A 110 16.58 10.34 4.57
CA ILE A 110 15.15 10.63 4.72
C ILE A 110 14.48 10.83 3.35
N TRP A 111 15.12 11.59 2.47
CA TRP A 111 14.60 11.89 1.12
C TRP A 111 14.59 10.68 0.21
N ALA A 112 15.62 9.83 0.25
CA ALA A 112 15.68 8.61 -0.55
C ALA A 112 14.55 7.65 -0.15
N VAL A 113 14.34 7.46 1.16
CA VAL A 113 13.25 6.61 1.66
C VAL A 113 11.90 7.21 1.27
N ALA A 114 11.65 8.50 1.54
CA ALA A 114 10.39 9.15 1.19
C ALA A 114 10.06 9.09 -0.31
N ALA A 115 11.06 9.30 -1.17
CA ALA A 115 10.90 9.25 -2.61
C ALA A 115 10.60 7.83 -3.10
N VAL A 116 11.27 6.81 -2.55
CA VAL A 116 10.99 5.40 -2.88
C VAL A 116 9.62 5.00 -2.37
N THR A 117 9.25 5.30 -1.12
CA THR A 117 7.90 5.05 -0.59
C THR A 117 6.83 5.67 -1.47
N PHE A 118 6.98 6.95 -1.85
CA PHE A 118 5.99 7.64 -2.68
C PHE A 118 5.92 7.09 -4.10
N ALA A 119 7.06 6.74 -4.70
CA ALA A 119 7.12 6.14 -6.03
C ALA A 119 6.55 4.72 -6.06
N ASN A 120 6.77 3.95 -4.99
CA ASN A 120 6.27 2.59 -4.84
C ASN A 120 4.76 2.57 -4.57
N GLY A 121 4.24 3.50 -3.76
CA GLY A 121 2.83 3.54 -3.37
C GLY A 121 1.83 3.97 -4.46
N GLY A 122 2.15 3.72 -5.74
CA GLY A 122 1.20 3.85 -6.84
C GLY A 122 0.07 2.82 -6.76
N ASP A 123 0.39 1.61 -6.32
CA ASP A 123 -0.58 0.56 -5.99
C ASP A 123 -1.45 0.96 -4.78
N ASN A 124 -0.86 1.61 -3.76
CA ASN A 124 -1.57 2.17 -2.60
C ASN A 124 -2.58 3.22 -3.06
N LEU A 125 -2.19 4.09 -3.98
CA LEU A 125 -3.08 5.07 -4.60
C LEU A 125 -4.23 4.41 -5.37
N GLY A 126 -3.93 3.38 -6.17
CA GLY A 126 -4.92 2.61 -6.92
C GLY A 126 -5.98 1.93 -6.03
N VAL A 127 -5.67 1.72 -4.76
CA VAL A 127 -6.55 1.09 -3.76
C VAL A 127 -7.25 2.11 -2.88
N TYR A 128 -6.52 3.09 -2.35
CA TYR A 128 -7.03 4.04 -1.37
C TYR A 128 -8.05 4.99 -2.01
N VAL A 129 -7.84 5.41 -3.27
CA VAL A 129 -8.76 6.32 -3.95
C VAL A 129 -10.17 5.72 -4.08
N PRO A 130 -10.36 4.50 -4.65
CA PRO A 130 -11.67 3.84 -4.67
C PRO A 130 -12.32 3.72 -3.30
N VAL A 131 -11.55 3.35 -2.27
CA VAL A 131 -12.07 3.21 -0.91
C VAL A 131 -12.52 4.54 -0.33
N PHE A 132 -11.71 5.59 -0.45
CA PHE A 132 -12.02 6.90 0.10
C PHE A 132 -13.20 7.55 -0.60
N VAL A 133 -13.38 7.29 -1.90
CA VAL A 133 -14.58 7.69 -2.64
C VAL A 133 -15.85 7.04 -2.08
N SER A 134 -15.76 5.78 -1.64
CA SER A 134 -16.91 4.99 -1.18
C SER A 134 -17.30 5.18 0.29
N VAL A 135 -16.52 5.93 1.07
CA VAL A 135 -16.73 6.13 2.52
C VAL A 135 -16.84 7.61 2.89
N SER A 136 -17.36 7.90 4.08
CA SER A 136 -17.45 9.28 4.59
C SER A 136 -16.07 9.84 4.94
N TRP A 137 -15.92 11.17 4.91
CA TRP A 137 -14.69 11.85 5.31
C TRP A 137 -14.26 11.56 6.75
N GLY A 138 -15.21 11.31 7.65
CA GLY A 138 -14.90 10.84 9.00
C GLY A 138 -14.26 9.45 9.02
N ALA A 139 -14.70 8.55 8.14
CA ALA A 139 -14.06 7.25 7.95
C ALA A 139 -12.68 7.41 7.30
N VAL A 140 -12.53 8.25 6.27
CA VAL A 140 -11.22 8.55 5.64
C VAL A 140 -10.20 9.01 6.68
N LEU A 141 -10.58 9.93 7.58
CA LEU A 141 -9.71 10.35 8.69
C LEU A 141 -9.33 9.19 9.61
N ALA A 142 -10.28 8.30 9.92
CA ALA A 142 -9.99 7.10 10.71
C ALA A 142 -9.00 6.15 9.99
N TYR A 143 -9.15 5.94 8.67
CA TYR A 143 -8.17 5.20 7.86
C TYR A 143 -6.78 5.84 7.95
N CYS A 144 -6.68 7.16 7.74
CA CYS A 144 -5.41 7.88 7.83
C CYS A 144 -4.74 7.71 9.20
N ILE A 145 -5.49 7.83 10.29
CA ILE A 145 -4.96 7.66 11.65
C ILE A 145 -4.44 6.23 11.86
N VAL A 146 -5.23 5.23 11.46
CA VAL A 146 -4.84 3.81 11.57
C VAL A 146 -3.60 3.54 10.74
N PHE A 147 -3.55 4.01 9.49
CA PHE A 147 -2.40 3.77 8.62
C PHE A 147 -1.13 4.42 9.18
N LEU A 148 -1.22 5.67 9.65
CA LEU A 148 -0.07 6.34 10.26
C LEU A 148 0.41 5.62 11.54
N ALA A 149 -0.49 5.01 12.31
CA ALA A 149 -0.09 4.17 13.44
C ALA A 149 0.61 2.88 12.97
N LEU A 150 0.09 2.24 11.91
CA LEU A 150 0.64 1.01 11.34
C LEU A 150 1.96 1.22 10.60
N VAL A 151 2.24 2.41 10.04
CA VAL A 151 3.54 2.76 9.45
C VAL A 151 4.67 2.55 10.46
N ALA A 152 4.48 2.93 11.73
CA ALA A 152 5.48 2.65 12.76
C ALA A 152 5.71 1.15 12.92
N VAL A 153 4.62 0.37 13.02
CA VAL A 153 4.68 -1.10 13.13
C VAL A 153 5.41 -1.70 11.94
N LEU A 154 5.09 -1.24 10.73
CA LEU A 154 5.70 -1.67 9.47
C LEU A 154 7.22 -1.46 9.47
N VAL A 155 7.69 -0.27 9.85
CA VAL A 155 9.12 0.04 9.91
C VAL A 155 9.85 -0.84 10.94
N PHE A 156 9.24 -1.10 12.10
CA PHE A 156 9.85 -1.99 13.10
C PHE A 156 9.82 -3.45 12.65
N LEU A 157 8.76 -3.89 11.96
CA LEU A 157 8.64 -5.22 11.40
C LEU A 157 9.70 -5.44 10.31
N ALA A 158 9.85 -4.52 9.36
CA ALA A 158 10.89 -4.56 8.34
C ALA A 158 12.31 -4.56 8.94
N LYS A 159 12.55 -3.78 9.99
CA LYS A 159 13.81 -3.84 10.74
C LYS A 159 14.09 -5.24 11.27
N TRP A 160 13.09 -5.88 11.86
CA TRP A 160 13.21 -7.23 12.39
C TRP A 160 13.43 -8.27 11.27
N ILE A 161 12.72 -8.14 10.15
CA ILE A 161 12.83 -9.03 8.98
C ILE A 161 14.15 -8.86 8.26
N SER A 162 14.73 -7.67 8.21
CA SER A 162 16.03 -7.41 7.55
C SER A 162 17.18 -8.26 8.10
N SER A 163 17.02 -8.83 9.30
CA SER A 163 17.97 -9.76 9.91
C SER A 163 17.69 -11.24 9.59
N ARG A 164 16.67 -11.57 8.79
CA ARG A 164 16.10 -12.91 8.60
C ARG A 164 15.66 -13.16 7.15
N LYS A 165 16.60 -13.52 6.26
CA LYS A 165 16.33 -13.81 4.84
C LYS A 165 15.14 -14.74 4.56
N PRO A 166 14.94 -15.86 5.27
CA PRO A 166 13.82 -16.77 4.96
C PRO A 166 12.43 -16.15 5.19
N ILE A 167 12.34 -15.11 6.04
CA ILE A 167 11.07 -14.43 6.30
C ILE A 167 10.76 -13.44 5.17
N ALA A 168 11.79 -12.77 4.63
CA ALA A 168 11.63 -11.88 3.49
C ALA A 168 11.15 -12.65 2.25
N GLU A 169 11.82 -13.76 1.92
CA GLU A 169 11.43 -14.65 0.80
C GLU A 169 10.02 -15.24 0.99
N ALA A 170 9.61 -15.51 2.24
CA ALA A 170 8.25 -15.96 2.51
C ALA A 170 7.23 -14.84 2.24
N LEU A 171 7.50 -13.62 2.72
CA LEU A 171 6.60 -12.48 2.52
C LEU A 171 6.37 -12.17 1.04
N GLU A 172 7.46 -12.15 0.25
CA GLU A 172 7.43 -11.96 -1.20
C GLU A 172 6.51 -13.01 -1.89
N ARG A 173 6.64 -14.29 -1.52
CA ARG A 173 5.74 -15.34 -2.06
C ARG A 173 4.28 -15.20 -1.63
N TRP A 174 4.03 -14.64 -0.45
CA TRP A 174 2.67 -14.44 0.06
C TRP A 174 2.03 -13.20 -0.56
N GLU A 175 2.81 -12.18 -0.90
CA GLU A 175 2.37 -10.98 -1.61
C GLU A 175 1.70 -11.34 -2.94
N ASP A 176 2.33 -12.18 -3.76
CA ASP A 176 1.80 -12.69 -5.05
C ASP A 176 0.38 -13.28 -4.96
N ILE A 177 -0.05 -13.69 -3.78
CA ILE A 177 -1.35 -14.30 -3.53
C ILE A 177 -2.28 -13.33 -2.78
N LEU A 178 -1.78 -12.72 -1.70
CA LEU A 178 -2.56 -11.86 -0.82
C LEU A 178 -2.97 -10.57 -1.52
N PHE A 179 -2.05 -9.93 -2.24
CA PHE A 179 -2.30 -8.65 -2.88
C PHE A 179 -3.42 -8.77 -3.94
N PRO A 180 -3.35 -9.71 -4.92
CA PRO A 180 -4.44 -9.91 -5.87
C PRO A 180 -5.78 -10.27 -5.22
N ALA A 181 -5.76 -11.13 -4.20
CA ALA A 181 -6.98 -11.59 -3.54
C ALA A 181 -7.71 -10.45 -2.81
N VAL A 182 -6.97 -9.59 -2.11
CA VAL A 182 -7.55 -8.43 -1.41
C VAL A 182 -8.09 -7.41 -2.41
N LEU A 183 -7.36 -7.14 -3.49
CA LEU A 183 -7.79 -6.23 -4.56
C LEU A 183 -9.10 -6.67 -5.22
N ILE A 184 -9.20 -7.95 -5.58
CA ILE A 184 -10.43 -8.53 -6.17
C ILE A 184 -11.59 -8.41 -5.18
N GLY A 185 -11.38 -8.82 -3.93
CA GLY A 185 -12.41 -8.75 -2.89
C GLY A 185 -12.89 -7.31 -2.65
N LEU A 186 -11.96 -6.36 -2.57
CA LEU A 186 -12.25 -4.94 -2.38
C LEU A 186 -13.02 -4.35 -3.55
N GLY A 187 -12.62 -4.65 -4.78
CA GLY A 187 -13.31 -4.18 -5.98
C GLY A 187 -14.74 -4.68 -6.05
N ILE A 188 -14.96 -5.96 -5.74
CA ILE A 188 -16.31 -6.55 -5.64
C ILE A 188 -17.12 -5.84 -4.55
N VAL A 189 -16.54 -5.64 -3.36
CA VAL A 189 -17.23 -4.98 -2.25
C VAL A 189 -17.66 -3.57 -2.65
N ILE A 190 -16.78 -2.75 -3.23
CA ILE A 190 -17.10 -1.37 -3.64
C ILE A 190 -18.22 -1.36 -4.69
N LEU A 191 -18.15 -2.24 -5.70
CA LEU A 191 -19.15 -2.32 -6.77
C LEU A 191 -20.53 -2.70 -6.24
N VAL A 192 -20.59 -3.71 -5.37
CA VAL A 192 -21.84 -4.22 -4.79
C VAL A 192 -22.39 -3.25 -3.77
N SER A 193 -21.59 -2.78 -2.81
CA SER A 193 -22.07 -1.84 -1.79
C SER A 193 -22.46 -0.47 -2.35
N GLY A 194 -21.86 -0.08 -3.47
CA GLY A 194 -22.20 1.15 -4.17
C GLY A 194 -23.39 1.01 -5.13
N GLY A 195 -23.92 -0.20 -5.36
CA GLY A 195 -25.10 -0.41 -6.22
C GLY A 195 -24.80 -0.24 -7.72
N ALA A 196 -23.57 -0.46 -8.17
CA ALA A 196 -23.13 -0.24 -9.56
C ALA A 196 -24.04 -0.94 -10.61
N PHE A 197 -24.60 -2.09 -10.25
CA PHE A 197 -25.43 -2.94 -11.11
C PHE A 197 -26.91 -2.98 -10.72
N GLY A 198 -27.35 -2.14 -9.78
CA GLY A 198 -28.71 -2.19 -9.22
C GLY A 198 -28.99 -3.45 -8.39
N LEU A 199 -27.93 -4.08 -7.87
CA LEU A 199 -27.94 -5.26 -7.00
C LEU A 199 -28.02 -4.87 -5.52
#